data_AF-A0A6I2W853-F1
#
_entry.id   AF-A0A6I2W853-F1
#
_cell.length_a   1.000
_cell.length_b   1.000
_cell.length_c   1.000
_cell.angle_alpha   90.00
_cell.angle_beta   90.00
_cell.angle_gamma   90.00
#
_symmetry.space_group_name_H-M   'P 1'
#
loop_
_entity.id
_entity.type
_entity.pdbx_description
1 polymer ?
#
loop_
_entity_poly.entity_id
_entity_poly.type
_entity_poly.pdbx_seq_one_letter_code
_entity_poly.pdbx_strand_id
1 'polypeptide(L)'
;MAVRINPAKPVLWRNPTDLQIGVDAAVVLEGVTPEQERLLALLERGIASEATKPEDLELIERINPALLLRTSEIIKPRLSGDFIRGAFAEIIRASYATNRNGIAVLEERAKVSILIDSLGSGGLLIALGLAAAGVGRILCEDREVVGEHDLGPLGYPSIAKSSRRIEAANGLLRERPGSSE
;
A
#
# COMPACT_ATOMS: atom_id res chain seq x y z
N MET A 1 20.09 -11.80 -6.06
CA MET A 1 18.79 -11.51 -5.40
C MET A 1 19.06 -10.90 -4.03
N ALA A 2 18.23 -9.99 -3.52
CA ALA A 2 18.47 -9.37 -2.22
C ALA A 2 17.60 -9.98 -1.10
N VAL A 3 18.17 -10.18 0.08
CA VAL A 3 17.44 -10.46 1.33
C VAL A 3 17.36 -9.16 2.09
N ARG A 4 16.13 -8.75 2.45
CA ARG A 4 15.89 -7.48 3.13
C ARG A 4 14.74 -7.59 4.12
N ILE A 5 14.87 -6.96 5.28
CA ILE A 5 13.73 -6.73 6.20
C ILE A 5 12.73 -5.80 5.50
N ASN A 6 11.44 -6.09 5.61
CA ASN A 6 10.40 -5.27 5.01
C ASN A 6 10.50 -3.83 5.57
N PRO A 7 10.78 -2.81 4.74
CA PRO A 7 10.98 -1.44 5.23
C PRO A 7 9.74 -0.82 5.86
N ALA A 8 8.56 -1.38 5.57
CA ALA A 8 7.32 -0.94 6.18
C ALA A 8 7.15 -1.46 7.62
N LYS A 9 7.94 -2.46 8.04
CA LYS A 9 7.91 -3.00 9.41
C LYS A 9 8.96 -2.27 10.26
N PRO A 10 8.53 -1.54 11.32
CA PRO A 10 9.47 -0.86 12.19
C PRO A 10 10.32 -1.87 12.97
N VAL A 11 11.59 -1.52 13.18
CA VAL A 11 12.51 -2.26 14.02
C VAL A 11 12.62 -1.51 15.35
N LEU A 12 12.32 -2.19 16.45
CA LEU A 12 12.14 -1.60 17.78
C LEU A 12 12.98 -2.37 18.80
N TRP A 13 13.84 -1.68 19.54
CA TRP A 13 14.53 -2.25 20.69
C TRP A 13 13.60 -2.21 21.90
N ARG A 14 13.29 -3.38 22.48
CA ARG A 14 12.47 -3.49 23.69
C ARG A 14 13.31 -3.28 24.95
N ASN A 15 14.55 -3.72 24.91
CA ASN A 15 15.60 -3.53 25.90
C ASN A 15 16.97 -3.63 25.18
N PRO A 16 18.12 -3.54 25.87
CA PRO A 16 19.43 -3.59 25.22
C PRO A 16 19.78 -4.88 24.46
N THR A 17 19.04 -5.97 24.68
CA THR A 17 19.31 -7.28 24.05
C THR A 17 18.16 -7.82 23.21
N ASP A 18 16.95 -7.29 23.36
CA ASP A 18 15.76 -7.85 22.74
C ASP A 18 15.21 -6.89 21.69
N LEU A 19 15.02 -7.42 20.48
CA LEU A 19 14.59 -6.70 19.30
C LEU A 19 13.22 -7.17 18.84
N GLN A 20 12.39 -6.26 18.39
CA GLN A 20 11.10 -6.54 17.77
C GLN A 20 11.05 -5.97 16.34
N ILE A 21 10.53 -6.75 15.40
CA ILE A 21 10.31 -6.33 14.01
C ILE A 21 8.82 -6.40 13.68
N GLY A 22 8.22 -5.25 13.38
CA GLY A 22 6.78 -5.08 13.18
C GLY A 22 6.01 -4.80 14.47
N VAL A 23 4.72 -4.47 14.34
CA VAL A 23 3.82 -4.24 15.47
C VAL A 23 2.77 -5.35 15.58
N ASP A 24 2.16 -5.71 14.46
CA ASP A 24 1.17 -6.78 14.32
C ASP A 24 1.85 -8.04 13.78
N ALA A 25 1.61 -9.18 14.43
CA ALA A 25 2.35 -10.42 14.17
C ALA A 25 3.88 -10.18 14.19
N ALA A 26 4.33 -9.43 15.19
CA ALA A 26 5.72 -9.01 15.33
C ALA A 26 6.65 -10.20 15.57
N VAL A 27 7.82 -10.18 14.94
CA VAL A 27 8.90 -11.12 15.25
C VAL A 27 9.69 -10.54 16.42
N VAL A 28 9.77 -11.28 17.51
CA VAL A 28 10.57 -10.90 18.69
C VAL A 28 11.81 -11.79 18.75
N LEU A 29 12.97 -11.16 18.88
CA LEU A 29 14.27 -11.77 19.02
C LEU A 29 14.76 -11.47 20.43
N GLU A 30 14.95 -12.50 21.24
CA GLU A 30 15.52 -12.38 22.58
C GLU A 30 17.03 -12.65 22.54
N GLY A 31 17.80 -11.94 23.38
CA GLY A 31 19.23 -12.17 23.55
C GLY A 31 20.05 -11.97 22.27
N VAL A 32 19.75 -10.92 21.50
CA VAL A 32 20.46 -10.57 20.27
C VAL A 32 21.92 -10.27 20.57
N THR A 33 22.82 -11.00 19.89
CA THR A 33 24.27 -10.78 20.03
C THR A 33 24.75 -9.61 19.17
N PRO A 34 25.92 -9.01 19.45
CA PRO A 34 26.49 -7.95 18.62
C PRO A 34 26.70 -8.35 17.15
N GLU A 35 26.98 -9.63 16.87
CA GLU A 35 27.10 -10.17 15.52
C GLU A 35 25.75 -10.17 14.81
N GLN A 36 24.69 -10.63 15.50
CA GLN A 36 23.33 -10.64 14.99
C GLN A 36 22.81 -9.23 14.75
N GLU A 37 23.11 -8.28 15.64
CA GLU A 37 22.78 -6.86 15.45
C GLU A 37 23.40 -6.30 14.16
N ARG A 38 24.69 -6.58 13.91
CA ARG A 38 25.36 -6.16 12.66
C ARG A 38 24.68 -6.76 11.42
N LEU A 39 24.30 -8.04 11.47
CA LEU A 39 23.58 -8.69 10.38
C LEU A 39 22.19 -8.07 10.17
N LEU A 40 21.44 -7.78 11.24
CA LEU A 40 20.13 -7.14 11.16
C LEU A 40 20.22 -5.76 10.52
N ALA A 41 21.22 -4.94 10.90
CA ALA A 41 21.48 -3.65 10.27
C ALA A 41 21.83 -3.75 8.77
N LEU A 42 22.51 -4.82 8.36
CA LEU A 42 22.75 -5.12 6.94
C LEU A 42 21.46 -5.51 6.22
N LEU A 43 20.63 -6.35 6.84
CA LEU A 43 19.36 -6.80 6.29
C LEU A 43 18.32 -5.67 6.18
N GLU A 44 18.35 -4.64 7.02
CA GLU A 44 17.51 -3.45 6.85
C GLU A 44 17.80 -2.71 5.53
N ARG A 45 19.09 -2.63 5.17
CA ARG A 45 19.57 -2.03 3.91
C ARG A 45 19.34 -2.96 2.71
N GLY A 46 19.45 -4.26 2.95
CA GLY A 46 19.34 -5.31 1.95
C GLY A 46 20.72 -5.77 1.50
N ILE A 47 20.92 -7.09 1.50
CA ILE A 47 22.17 -7.74 1.06
C ILE A 47 21.88 -8.78 0.00
N ALA A 48 22.85 -9.06 -0.87
CA ALA A 48 22.72 -10.17 -1.82
C ALA A 48 22.60 -11.50 -1.06
N SER A 49 21.70 -12.39 -1.48
CA SER A 49 21.53 -13.72 -0.90
C SER A 49 22.79 -14.58 -0.98
N GLU A 50 23.68 -14.31 -1.93
CA GLU A 50 24.97 -15.00 -2.07
C GLU A 50 26.00 -14.53 -1.04
N ALA A 51 25.78 -13.36 -0.42
CA ALA A 51 26.66 -12.79 0.59
C ALA A 51 26.32 -13.26 2.01
N THR A 52 25.21 -13.98 2.21
CA THR A 52 24.85 -14.55 3.52
C THR A 52 25.68 -15.79 3.81
N LYS A 53 26.19 -15.90 5.03
CA LYS A 53 26.99 -17.04 5.46
C LYS A 53 26.12 -18.13 6.08
N PRO A 54 26.60 -19.38 6.18
CA PRO A 54 25.86 -20.47 6.81
C PRO A 54 25.39 -20.16 8.24
N GLU A 55 26.21 -19.45 9.03
CA GLU A 55 25.88 -19.02 10.39
C GLU A 55 24.73 -17.99 10.46
N ASP A 56 24.47 -17.27 9.37
CA ASP A 56 23.42 -16.24 9.31
C ASP A 56 22.03 -16.87 9.07
N LEU A 57 21.99 -18.10 8.53
CA LEU A 57 20.76 -18.73 8.05
C LEU A 57 19.76 -18.99 9.17
N GLU A 58 20.21 -19.37 10.36
CA GLU A 58 19.33 -19.59 11.50
C GLU A 58 18.59 -18.31 11.90
N LEU A 59 19.31 -17.17 11.94
CA LEU A 59 18.68 -15.89 12.24
C LEU A 59 17.72 -15.47 11.13
N ILE A 60 18.13 -15.63 9.86
CA ILE A 60 17.33 -15.29 8.68
C ILE A 60 16.02 -16.08 8.66
N GLU A 61 16.05 -17.37 8.96
CA GLU A 61 14.85 -18.20 9.08
C GLU A 61 13.93 -17.71 10.22
N ARG A 62 14.51 -17.35 11.37
CA ARG A 62 13.75 -16.81 12.51
C ARG A 62 13.03 -15.50 12.18
N ILE A 63 13.64 -14.62 11.37
CA ILE A 63 13.04 -13.35 10.96
C ILE A 63 12.28 -13.42 9.63
N ASN A 64 12.21 -14.58 8.98
CA ASN A 64 11.57 -14.77 7.68
C ASN A 64 10.15 -14.14 7.59
N PRO A 65 9.28 -14.20 8.63
CA PRO A 65 7.97 -13.53 8.60
C PRO A 65 8.02 -11.99 8.51
N ALA A 66 9.17 -11.38 8.79
CA ALA A 66 9.41 -9.95 8.70
C ALA A 66 10.23 -9.53 7.46
N LEU A 67 10.74 -10.50 6.70
CA LEU A 67 11.47 -10.22 5.46
C LEU A 67 10.50 -9.82 4.33
N LEU A 68 11.01 -8.99 3.43
CA LEU A 68 10.32 -8.69 2.18
C LEU A 68 10.32 -9.94 1.29
N LEU A 69 9.15 -10.35 0.81
CA LEU A 69 9.00 -11.52 -0.04
C LEU A 69 9.80 -11.35 -1.33
N ARG A 70 10.70 -12.31 -1.58
CA ARG A 70 11.67 -12.27 -2.69
C ARG A 70 11.02 -12.13 -4.07
N THR A 71 9.82 -12.67 -4.27
CA THR A 71 9.06 -12.59 -5.53
C THR A 71 8.46 -11.20 -5.81
N SER A 72 8.60 -10.25 -4.88
CA SER A 72 7.94 -8.94 -4.98
C SER A 72 8.85 -7.79 -5.43
N GLU A 73 10.10 -8.04 -5.81
CA GLU A 73 10.96 -6.99 -6.38
C GLU A 73 10.39 -6.46 -7.71
N ILE A 74 10.33 -5.13 -7.83
CA ILE A 74 9.88 -4.45 -9.05
C ILE A 74 11.10 -3.88 -9.74
N ILE A 75 11.33 -4.32 -10.98
CA ILE A 75 12.42 -3.81 -11.83
C ILE A 75 12.01 -2.46 -12.45
N LYS A 76 10.74 -2.32 -12.84
CA LYS A 76 10.19 -1.08 -13.39
C LYS A 76 8.71 -0.93 -13.02
N PRO A 77 8.31 0.14 -12.32
CA PRO A 77 6.92 0.38 -12.00
C PRO A 77 6.11 0.72 -13.26
N ARG A 78 4.89 0.19 -13.33
CA ARG A 78 3.88 0.46 -14.35
C ARG A 78 2.98 1.64 -13.96
N LEU A 79 2.82 1.88 -12.67
CA LEU A 79 2.07 3.02 -12.15
C LEU A 79 2.83 4.32 -12.43
N SER A 80 2.10 5.41 -12.68
CA SER A 80 2.71 6.72 -12.90
C SER A 80 3.39 7.22 -11.63
N GLY A 81 4.44 8.03 -11.78
CA GLY A 81 5.15 8.62 -10.65
C GLY A 81 4.24 9.50 -9.77
N ASP A 82 3.30 10.21 -10.38
CA ASP A 82 2.34 11.07 -9.66
C ASP A 82 1.43 10.25 -8.75
N PHE A 83 0.91 9.13 -9.26
CA PHE A 83 0.09 8.21 -8.47
C PHE A 83 0.90 7.62 -7.31
N ILE A 84 2.14 7.19 -7.55
CA ILE A 84 3.03 6.66 -6.52
C ILE A 84 3.26 7.68 -5.39
N ARG A 85 3.48 8.96 -5.74
CA ARG A 85 3.65 10.02 -4.74
C ARG A 85 2.37 10.27 -3.93
N GLY A 86 1.21 10.31 -4.59
CA GLY A 86 -0.08 10.49 -3.93
C GLY A 86 -0.48 9.30 -3.05
N ALA A 87 -0.07 8.09 -3.43
CA ALA A 87 -0.42 6.84 -2.75
C ALA A 87 0.63 6.38 -1.71
N PHE A 88 1.56 7.24 -1.28
CA PHE A 88 2.67 6.84 -0.40
C PHE A 88 2.20 6.07 0.86
N ALA A 89 1.22 6.61 1.58
CA ALA A 89 0.68 5.97 2.78
C ALA A 89 0.10 4.58 2.49
N GLU A 90 -0.61 4.44 1.36
CA GLU A 90 -1.21 3.18 0.95
C GLU A 90 -0.16 2.16 0.50
N ILE A 91 0.92 2.60 -0.16
CA ILE A 91 2.07 1.75 -0.50
C ILE A 91 2.70 1.15 0.76
N ILE A 92 2.97 1.97 1.77
CA ILE A 92 3.55 1.50 3.04
C ILE A 92 2.59 0.53 3.74
N ARG A 93 1.30 0.88 3.85
CA ARG A 93 0.28 0.02 4.47
C ARG A 93 0.15 -1.33 3.75
N ALA A 94 0.12 -1.32 2.42
CA ALA A 94 0.05 -2.53 1.61
C ALA A 94 1.30 -3.41 1.79
N SER A 95 2.48 -2.79 1.83
CA SER A 95 3.75 -3.49 2.08
C SER A 95 3.78 -4.14 3.46
N TYR A 96 3.35 -3.41 4.48
CA TYR A 96 3.28 -3.91 5.85
C TYR A 96 2.35 -5.12 5.98
N ALA A 97 1.13 -5.01 5.44
CA ALA A 97 0.11 -6.05 5.58
C ALA A 97 0.40 -7.34 4.81
N THR A 98 1.20 -7.27 3.73
CA THR A 98 1.40 -8.41 2.81
C THR A 98 2.83 -8.94 2.78
N ASN A 99 3.80 -8.26 3.41
CA ASN A 99 5.23 -8.53 3.25
C ASN A 99 5.72 -8.47 1.80
N ARG A 100 4.98 -7.83 0.89
CA ARG A 100 5.36 -7.65 -0.52
C ARG A 100 5.75 -6.20 -0.75
N ASN A 101 6.47 -5.91 -1.82
CA ASN A 101 6.62 -4.53 -2.27
C ASN A 101 5.24 -3.87 -2.47
N GLY A 102 4.99 -2.77 -1.77
CA GLY A 102 3.69 -2.09 -1.80
C GLY A 102 3.26 -1.62 -3.19
N ILE A 103 4.19 -1.18 -4.04
CA ILE A 103 3.88 -0.78 -5.42
C ILE A 103 3.37 -2.00 -6.21
N ALA A 104 3.95 -3.19 -6.00
CA ALA A 104 3.54 -4.41 -6.69
C ALA A 104 2.13 -4.82 -6.28
N VAL A 105 1.77 -4.63 -5.00
CA VAL A 105 0.42 -4.88 -4.50
C VAL A 105 -0.59 -3.96 -5.21
N LEU A 106 -0.27 -2.67 -5.32
CA LEU A 106 -1.15 -1.70 -5.99
C LEU A 106 -1.24 -1.98 -7.50
N GLU A 107 -0.17 -2.43 -8.15
CA GLU A 107 -0.23 -2.87 -9.55
C GLU A 107 -1.15 -4.08 -9.78
N GLU A 108 -1.19 -5.03 -8.84
CA GLU A 108 -2.15 -6.14 -8.92
C GLU A 108 -3.58 -5.65 -8.69
N ARG A 109 -3.80 -4.75 -7.72
CA ARG A 109 -5.13 -4.16 -7.49
C ARG A 109 -5.61 -3.31 -8.66
N ALA A 110 -4.71 -2.66 -9.37
CA ALA A 110 -5.03 -1.89 -10.56
C ALA A 110 -5.64 -2.75 -11.69
N LYS A 111 -5.42 -4.07 -11.67
CA LYS A 111 -6.02 -5.02 -12.62
C LYS A 111 -7.43 -5.46 -12.21
N VAL A 112 -7.81 -5.24 -10.95
CA VAL A 112 -9.13 -5.62 -10.43
C VAL A 112 -10.20 -4.68 -11.01
N SER A 113 -11.32 -5.29 -11.41
CA SER A 113 -12.52 -4.58 -11.85
C SER A 113 -13.64 -4.82 -10.86
N ILE A 114 -14.32 -3.76 -10.44
CA ILE A 114 -15.43 -3.82 -9.48
C ILE A 114 -16.66 -3.17 -10.13
N LEU A 115 -17.81 -3.85 -10.06
CA LEU A 115 -19.09 -3.28 -10.44
C LEU A 115 -19.69 -2.56 -9.22
N ILE A 116 -20.12 -1.31 -9.42
CA ILE A 116 -20.93 -0.56 -8.47
C ILE A 116 -22.24 -0.21 -9.18
N ASP A 117 -23.36 -0.70 -8.67
CA ASP A 117 -24.65 -0.60 -9.36
C ASP A 117 -25.17 0.84 -9.44
N SER A 118 -24.96 1.64 -8.39
CA SER A 118 -25.34 3.06 -8.36
C SER A 118 -24.26 3.93 -7.74
N LEU A 119 -24.08 5.12 -8.31
CA LEU A 119 -23.20 6.18 -7.84
C LEU A 119 -23.97 7.25 -7.04
N GLY A 120 -25.03 6.88 -6.32
CA GLY A 120 -25.52 7.73 -5.22
C GLY A 120 -24.42 7.95 -4.17
N SER A 121 -24.68 8.78 -3.15
CA SER A 121 -23.68 9.16 -2.14
C SER A 121 -22.85 7.99 -1.56
N GLY A 122 -23.49 6.88 -1.20
CA GLY A 122 -22.79 5.68 -0.71
C GLY A 122 -21.91 5.00 -1.76
N GLY A 123 -22.39 4.88 -2.99
CA GLY A 123 -21.63 4.30 -4.11
C GLY A 123 -20.44 5.16 -4.52
N LEU A 124 -20.60 6.49 -4.51
CA LEU A 124 -19.51 7.43 -4.70
C LEU A 124 -18.43 7.24 -3.62
N LEU A 125 -18.80 7.17 -2.34
CA LEU A 125 -17.84 6.99 -1.25
C LEU A 125 -17.07 5.69 -1.37
N ILE A 126 -17.75 4.60 -1.73
CA ILE A 126 -17.11 3.31 -2.03
C ILE A 126 -16.14 3.47 -3.22
N ALA A 127 -16.56 4.14 -4.30
CA ALA A 127 -15.74 4.34 -5.47
C ALA A 127 -14.44 5.13 -5.14
N LEU A 128 -14.56 6.20 -4.36
CA LEU A 128 -13.42 6.99 -3.89
C LEU A 128 -12.49 6.16 -3.01
N GLY A 129 -13.03 5.36 -2.08
CA GLY A 129 -12.24 4.47 -1.23
C GLY A 129 -11.49 3.38 -2.01
N LEU A 130 -12.15 2.77 -2.99
CA LEU A 130 -11.54 1.77 -3.87
C LEU A 130 -10.43 2.37 -4.73
N ALA A 131 -10.65 3.56 -5.29
CA ALA A 131 -9.63 4.29 -6.04
C ALA A 131 -8.43 4.65 -5.14
N ALA A 132 -8.68 5.14 -3.92
CA ALA A 132 -7.63 5.42 -2.93
C ALA A 132 -6.84 4.15 -2.52
N ALA A 133 -7.50 2.99 -2.48
CA ALA A 133 -6.87 1.69 -2.23
C ALA A 133 -6.11 1.11 -3.45
N GLY A 134 -6.13 1.81 -4.59
CA GLY A 134 -5.43 1.44 -5.82
C GLY A 134 -6.18 0.47 -6.73
N VAL A 135 -7.50 0.34 -6.61
CA VAL A 135 -8.30 -0.43 -7.57
C VAL A 135 -8.41 0.35 -8.87
N GLY A 136 -8.14 -0.32 -9.99
CA GLY A 136 -7.93 0.38 -11.27
C GLY A 136 -9.17 0.54 -12.13
N ARG A 137 -10.21 -0.28 -11.95
CA ARG A 137 -11.44 -0.18 -12.77
C ARG A 137 -12.69 -0.30 -11.92
N ILE A 138 -13.54 0.71 -12.04
CA ILE A 138 -14.89 0.72 -11.50
C ILE A 138 -15.84 0.76 -12.70
N LEU A 139 -16.71 -0.24 -12.79
CA LEU A 139 -17.77 -0.34 -13.77
C LEU A 139 -19.06 0.12 -13.10
N CYS A 140 -19.86 0.91 -13.80
CA CYS A 140 -21.13 1.39 -13.29
C CYS A 140 -22.08 1.65 -14.47
N GLU A 141 -23.33 1.26 -14.33
CA GLU A 141 -24.39 1.48 -15.31
C GLU A 141 -25.37 2.60 -14.90
N ASP A 142 -25.06 3.34 -13.83
CA ASP A 142 -25.92 4.42 -13.30
C ASP A 142 -26.15 5.51 -14.35
N ARG A 143 -27.42 5.79 -14.65
CA ARG A 143 -27.85 6.82 -15.63
C ARG A 143 -28.49 8.04 -14.96
N GLU A 144 -28.56 8.06 -13.64
CA GLU A 144 -29.19 9.10 -12.86
C GLU A 144 -28.31 10.37 -12.78
N VAL A 145 -28.97 11.46 -12.42
CA VAL A 145 -28.32 12.75 -12.17
C VAL A 145 -28.13 12.97 -10.67
N VAL A 146 -27.17 13.82 -10.30
CA VAL A 146 -26.91 14.21 -8.92
C VAL A 146 -28.12 14.99 -8.39
N GLY A 147 -28.86 14.38 -7.46
CA GLY A 147 -30.01 14.96 -6.78
C GLY A 147 -29.63 15.62 -5.45
N GLU A 148 -30.61 16.22 -4.76
CA GLU A 148 -30.35 16.92 -3.49
C GLU A 148 -29.84 15.98 -2.38
N HIS A 149 -30.29 14.73 -2.37
CA HIS A 149 -29.88 13.70 -1.41
C HIS A 149 -28.45 13.17 -1.66
N ASP A 150 -27.88 13.46 -2.83
CA ASP A 150 -26.51 13.07 -3.18
C ASP A 150 -25.48 14.13 -2.77
N LEU A 151 -25.94 15.33 -2.41
CA LEU A 151 -25.08 16.43 -2.01
C LEU A 151 -24.66 16.28 -0.54
N GLY A 152 -23.41 16.63 -0.25
CA GLY A 152 -22.93 16.66 1.13
C GLY A 152 -21.42 16.50 1.26
N PRO A 153 -20.89 16.54 2.48
CA PRO A 153 -19.44 16.47 2.74
C PRO A 153 -18.81 15.13 2.33
N LEU A 154 -19.60 14.06 2.28
CA LEU A 154 -19.17 12.74 1.80
C LEU A 154 -19.88 12.34 0.49
N GLY A 155 -20.58 13.29 -0.12
CA GLY A 155 -21.31 13.14 -1.38
C GLY A 155 -20.72 14.02 -2.47
N TYR A 156 -21.55 14.43 -3.41
CA TYR A 156 -21.13 15.32 -4.48
C TYR A 156 -21.08 16.79 -4.01
N PRO A 157 -20.17 17.60 -4.58
CA PRO A 157 -20.18 19.03 -4.35
C PRO A 157 -21.43 19.67 -4.97
N SER A 158 -21.93 20.76 -4.39
CA SER A 158 -23.15 21.44 -4.84
C SER A 158 -23.12 21.86 -6.32
N ILE A 159 -21.93 22.13 -6.86
CA ILE A 159 -21.73 22.49 -8.27
C ILE A 159 -22.05 21.34 -9.24
N ALA A 160 -22.03 20.08 -8.76
CA ALA A 160 -22.34 18.91 -9.57
C ALA A 160 -23.85 18.62 -9.64
N LYS A 161 -24.71 19.38 -8.95
CA LYS A 161 -26.17 19.20 -8.99
C LYS A 161 -26.67 19.20 -10.44
N SER A 162 -27.57 18.28 -10.75
CA SER A 162 -28.14 18.09 -12.10
C SER A 162 -27.18 17.57 -13.18
N SER A 163 -25.88 17.38 -12.88
CA SER A 163 -24.97 16.64 -13.76
C SER A 163 -25.19 15.13 -13.62
N ARG A 164 -24.74 14.34 -14.60
CA ARG A 164 -24.80 12.87 -14.49
C ARG A 164 -23.85 12.40 -13.38
N ARG A 165 -24.32 11.48 -12.52
CA ARG A 165 -23.50 10.94 -11.41
C ARG A 165 -22.18 10.34 -11.87
N ILE A 166 -22.18 9.65 -13.02
CA ILE A 166 -20.96 9.11 -13.65
C ILE A 166 -19.97 10.21 -14.02
N GLU A 167 -20.45 11.30 -14.63
CA GLU A 167 -19.58 12.40 -15.08
C GLU A 167 -18.99 13.14 -13.87
N ALA A 168 -19.82 13.44 -12.87
CA ALA A 168 -19.38 14.06 -11.63
C ALA A 168 -18.37 13.18 -10.87
N ALA A 169 -18.62 11.88 -10.77
CA ALA A 169 -17.70 10.95 -10.10
C ALA A 169 -16.35 10.85 -10.82
N ASN A 170 -16.36 10.80 -12.15
CA ASN A 170 -15.13 10.83 -12.95
C ASN A 170 -14.37 12.14 -12.77
N GLY A 171 -15.06 13.27 -12.63
CA GLY A 171 -14.45 14.56 -12.30
C GLY A 171 -13.66 14.49 -11.00
N LEU A 172 -14.30 14.03 -9.93
CA LEU A 172 -13.69 13.88 -8.60
C LEU A 172 -12.51 12.89 -8.61
N LEU A 173 -12.67 11.74 -9.28
CA LEU A 173 -11.61 10.71 -9.36
C LEU A 173 -10.38 11.15 -10.16
N ARG A 174 -10.54 12.12 -11.07
CA ARG A 174 -9.44 12.65 -11.90
C ARG A 174 -8.82 13.90 -11.32
N GLU A 175 -9.43 14.50 -10.30
CA GLU A 175 -8.92 15.69 -9.65
C GLU A 175 -7.54 15.41 -9.07
N ARG A 176 -6.59 16.30 -9.34
CA ARG A 176 -5.22 16.18 -8.86
C ARG A 176 -4.93 17.36 -7.94
N PRO A 177 -4.23 17.15 -6.82
CA PRO A 177 -3.70 18.26 -6.04
C PRO A 177 -2.80 19.13 -6.92
N GLY A 178 -3.12 20.42 -7.05
CA GLY A 178 -2.31 21.41 -7.78
C GLY A 178 -2.54 21.51 -9.30
N SER A 179 -3.60 20.93 -9.86
CA SER A 179 -3.92 21.06 -11.30
C SER A 179 -4.68 22.33 -11.69
N SER A 180 -4.66 23.35 -10.85
CA SER A 180 -5.25 24.67 -11.11
C SER A 180 -4.14 25.72 -11.19
N GLU A 181 -3.38 25.66 -12.28
CA GLU A 181 -2.61 26.78 -12.87
C GLU A 181 -2.76 26.74 -14.39
#